data_AF-A0A3N5FT19-F1
#
_entry.id   AF-A0A3N5FT19-F1
#
_cell.length_a   1.000
_cell.length_b   1.000
_cell.length_c   1.000
_cell.angle_alpha   90.00
_cell.angle_beta   90.00
_cell.angle_gamma   90.00
#
_symmetry.space_group_name_H-M   'P 1'
#
loop_
_entity.id
_entity.type
_entity.pdbx_description
1 polymer ?
#
loop_
_entity_poly.entity_id
_entity_poly.type
_entity_poly.pdbx_seq_one_letter_code
_entity_poly.pdbx_strand_id
1 'polypeptide(L)'
;MKRSHHMPFGVEPGADGGARFRLWAPSARRVMLKAHGVNDGALQADLNDVGDGWFELDVTGLHAGARYSYRIDDEIDVPDPASRWNPQGVRGPSSIVDPHAFAWSDAVWRGRSWNEAVVYEMHIGCFTEYGTFAAAIERLDDLADLGVTALELMPLAAL
;
A
#
# COMPACT_ATOMS: atom_id res chain seq x y z
N MET A 1 -18.60 4.63 -4.47
CA MET A 1 -17.92 5.84 -3.95
C MET A 1 -16.41 5.63 -4.12
N LYS A 2 -15.62 6.63 -4.54
CA LYS A 2 -14.16 6.49 -4.58
C LYS A 2 -13.58 7.02 -3.26
N ARG A 3 -12.72 6.25 -2.60
CA ARG A 3 -12.02 6.65 -1.37
C ARG A 3 -10.53 6.60 -1.65
N SER A 4 -9.82 7.69 -1.36
CA SER A 4 -8.36 7.73 -1.42
C SER A 4 -7.83 8.57 -0.26
N HIS A 5 -6.61 8.24 0.19
CA HIS A 5 -5.88 9.04 1.16
C HIS A 5 -4.61 9.56 0.48
N HIS A 6 -4.53 10.88 0.38
CA HIS A 6 -3.34 11.59 -0.08
C HIS A 6 -2.22 11.38 0.93
N MET A 7 -1.06 10.93 0.46
CA MET A 7 0.13 10.77 1.29
C MET A 7 1.23 11.68 0.72
N PRO A 8 1.87 12.52 1.54
CA PRO A 8 2.95 13.38 1.09
C PRO A 8 4.28 12.61 0.90
N PHE A 9 4.26 11.28 0.88
CA PHE A 9 5.42 10.41 0.77
C PHE A 9 5.01 9.08 0.13
N GLY A 10 5.99 8.27 -0.25
CA GLY A 10 5.79 7.04 -0.99
C GLY A 10 5.39 7.32 -2.44
N VAL A 11 4.47 6.51 -2.97
CA VAL A 11 3.99 6.64 -4.35
C VAL A 11 2.54 7.09 -4.41
N GLU A 12 2.32 8.11 -5.24
CA GLU A 12 1.00 8.60 -5.62
C GLU A 12 0.78 8.42 -7.13
N PRO A 13 -0.17 7.58 -7.56
CA PRO A 13 -0.58 7.49 -8.96
C PRO A 13 -1.13 8.84 -9.44
N GLY A 14 -0.63 9.32 -10.57
CA GLY A 14 -1.11 10.52 -11.24
C GLY A 14 -2.36 10.24 -12.10
N ALA A 15 -3.19 11.27 -12.30
CA ALA A 15 -4.41 11.17 -13.10
C ALA A 15 -4.16 10.79 -14.57
N ASP A 16 -2.99 11.16 -15.09
CA ASP A 16 -2.61 10.97 -16.51
C ASP A 16 -1.90 9.63 -16.79
N GLY A 17 -1.96 8.68 -15.85
CA GLY A 17 -1.31 7.38 -15.99
C GLY A 17 0.20 7.40 -15.71
N GLY A 18 0.66 8.39 -14.94
CA GLY A 18 2.00 8.40 -14.33
C GLY A 18 1.94 8.12 -12.83
N ALA A 19 3.06 8.32 -12.14
CA ALA A 19 3.13 8.29 -10.69
C ALA A 19 4.22 9.24 -10.17
N ARG A 20 3.96 9.87 -9.02
CA ARG A 20 4.94 10.63 -8.27
C ARG A 20 5.56 9.75 -7.19
N PHE A 21 6.87 9.70 -7.16
CA PHE A 21 7.69 8.99 -6.18
C PHE A 21 8.31 10.00 -5.23
N ARG A 22 8.17 9.79 -3.92
CA ARG A 22 8.73 10.70 -2.92
C ARG A 22 9.28 9.95 -1.72
N LEU A 23 10.57 10.15 -1.44
CA LEU A 23 11.29 9.50 -0.34
C LEU A 23 11.99 10.53 0.52
N TRP A 24 11.84 10.41 1.85
CA TRP A 24 12.68 11.14 2.79
C TRP A 24 13.91 10.29 3.13
N ALA A 25 15.09 10.78 2.76
CA ALA A 25 16.36 10.09 2.95
C ALA A 25 17.47 11.13 3.21
N PRO A 26 17.46 11.84 4.35
CA PRO A 26 18.33 13.00 4.60
C PRO A 26 19.83 12.68 4.65
N SER A 27 20.18 11.40 4.82
CA SER A 27 21.57 10.94 4.83
C SER A 27 22.03 10.40 3.47
N ALA A 28 21.13 10.27 2.50
CA ALA A 28 21.48 9.84 1.15
C ALA A 28 22.07 11.01 0.36
N ARG A 29 23.10 10.72 -0.45
CA ARG A 29 23.65 11.64 -1.45
C ARG A 29 22.91 11.50 -2.77
N ARG A 30 22.39 10.31 -3.07
CA ARG A 30 21.67 9.99 -4.29
C ARG A 30 20.58 8.96 -4.03
N VAL A 31 19.40 9.20 -4.60
CA VAL A 31 18.31 8.23 -4.64
C VAL A 31 17.91 8.01 -6.08
N MET A 32 17.89 6.75 -6.51
CA MET A 32 17.46 6.35 -7.84
C MET A 32 16.21 5.48 -7.75
N LEU A 33 15.21 5.77 -8.57
CA LEU A 33 14.07 4.89 -8.80
C LEU A 33 14.50 3.77 -9.74
N LYS A 34 14.23 2.53 -9.36
CA LYS A 34 14.33 1.36 -10.24
C LYS A 34 12.95 0.77 -10.44
N ALA A 35 12.38 0.89 -11.64
CA ALA A 35 11.15 0.19 -11.99
C ALA A 35 11.47 -1.20 -12.55
N HIS A 36 10.74 -2.21 -12.07
CA HIS A 36 10.90 -3.61 -12.46
C HIS A 36 9.75 -4.01 -13.40
N GLY A 37 10.08 -4.40 -14.63
CA GLY A 37 9.16 -4.81 -15.68
C GLY A 37 9.68 -6.02 -16.47
N VAL A 38 8.79 -6.67 -17.24
CA VAL A 38 9.01 -7.99 -17.85
C VAL A 38 9.83 -7.96 -19.15
N ASN A 39 10.03 -6.79 -19.77
CA ASN A 39 10.80 -6.66 -21.02
C ASN A 39 11.85 -5.53 -20.89
N ASP A 40 13.12 -5.93 -20.71
CA ASP A 40 14.43 -5.30 -21.03
C ASP A 40 14.66 -3.78 -21.03
N GLY A 41 13.73 -2.99 -20.52
CA GLY A 41 13.88 -1.55 -20.27
C GLY A 41 13.52 -1.23 -18.83
N ALA A 42 14.28 -1.77 -17.87
CA ALA A 42 14.13 -1.36 -16.47
C ALA A 42 14.42 0.15 -16.39
N LEU A 43 13.38 0.96 -16.19
CA LEU A 43 13.53 2.39 -15.97
C LEU A 43 14.39 2.58 -14.72
N GLN A 44 15.50 3.28 -14.90
CA GLN A 44 16.37 3.75 -13.83
C GLN A 44 16.52 5.25 -13.98
N ALA A 45 16.08 5.99 -12.97
CA ALA A 45 16.08 7.45 -13.02
C ALA A 45 16.39 8.01 -11.63
N ASP A 46 17.21 9.05 -11.60
CA ASP A 46 17.51 9.76 -10.36
C ASP A 46 16.28 10.54 -9.90
N LEU A 47 16.01 10.49 -8.60
CA LEU A 47 15.09 11.43 -7.97
C LEU A 47 15.81 12.77 -7.79
N ASN A 48 15.06 13.85 -7.95
CA ASN A 48 15.54 15.20 -7.69
C ASN A 48 15.63 15.42 -6.18
N ASP A 49 16.75 15.94 -5.70
CA ASP A 49 16.83 16.50 -4.35
C ASP A 49 16.02 17.81 -4.31
N VAL A 50 14.94 17.81 -3.53
CA VAL A 50 14.02 18.95 -3.39
C VAL A 50 14.20 19.67 -2.05
N GLY A 51 15.28 19.38 -1.32
CA GLY A 51 15.62 20.01 -0.04
C GLY A 51 15.05 19.29 1.19
N ASP A 52 15.56 19.65 2.37
CA ASP A 52 15.17 19.08 3.67
C ASP A 52 15.22 17.54 3.77
N GLY A 53 16.10 16.93 2.95
CA GLY A 53 16.29 15.49 2.86
C GLY A 53 15.24 14.76 2.03
N TRP A 54 14.40 15.47 1.28
CA TRP A 54 13.41 14.90 0.39
C TRP A 54 13.94 14.71 -1.03
N PHE A 55 13.59 13.56 -1.60
CA PHE A 55 13.84 13.20 -2.98
C PHE A 55 12.51 12.97 -3.70
N GLU A 56 12.37 13.47 -4.93
CA GLU A 56 11.13 13.37 -5.70
C GLU A 56 11.36 13.10 -7.20
N LEU A 57 10.48 12.30 -7.81
CA LEU A 57 10.43 12.08 -9.26
C LEU A 57 9.00 11.84 -9.74
N ASP A 58 8.58 12.59 -10.76
CA ASP A 58 7.39 12.28 -11.54
C ASP A 58 7.75 11.42 -12.75
N VAL A 59 7.06 10.30 -12.90
CA VAL A 59 7.27 9.36 -14.02
C VAL A 59 5.96 9.17 -14.77
N THR A 60 5.99 9.35 -16.08
CA THR A 60 4.86 9.03 -16.97
C THR A 60 4.92 7.57 -17.42
N GLY A 61 3.76 6.95 -17.66
CA GLY A 61 3.67 5.58 -18.19
C GLY A 61 3.97 4.47 -17.19
N LEU A 62 4.13 4.79 -15.91
CA LEU A 62 4.31 3.80 -14.85
C LEU A 62 3.00 3.65 -14.05
N HIS A 63 2.25 2.59 -14.36
CA HIS A 63 0.90 2.39 -13.88
C HIS A 63 0.81 1.49 -12.63
N ALA A 64 -0.38 1.41 -12.03
CA ALA A 64 -0.67 0.47 -10.96
C ALA A 64 -0.29 -0.97 -11.35
N GLY A 65 0.28 -1.71 -10.39
CA GLY A 65 0.86 -3.04 -10.60
C GLY A 65 2.33 -3.03 -11.03
N ALA A 66 2.86 -1.89 -11.51
CA ALA A 66 4.30 -1.76 -11.74
C ALA A 66 5.05 -1.89 -10.41
N ARG A 67 6.16 -2.62 -10.46
CA ARG A 67 7.02 -2.86 -9.30
C ARG A 67 8.17 -1.86 -9.30
N TYR A 68 8.62 -1.43 -8.13
CA TYR A 68 9.74 -0.51 -8.01
C TYR A 68 10.53 -0.73 -6.71
N SER A 69 11.75 -0.23 -6.69
CA SER A 69 12.59 -0.08 -5.50
C SER A 69 13.39 1.22 -5.59
N TYR A 70 13.86 1.72 -4.45
CA TYR A 70 14.83 2.81 -4.44
C TYR A 70 16.24 2.23 -4.33
N ARG A 71 17.18 2.78 -5.09
CA ARG A 71 18.61 2.55 -4.91
C ARG A 71 19.22 3.74 -4.21
N ILE A 72 19.80 3.51 -3.03
CA ILE A 72 20.42 4.55 -2.21
C ILE A 72 21.92 4.53 -2.45
N ASP A 73 22.50 5.68 -2.79
CA ASP A 73 23.94 5.89 -2.94
C ASP A 73 24.65 4.89 -3.87
N ASP A 74 23.93 4.32 -4.83
CA ASP A 74 24.38 3.25 -5.74
C ASP A 74 24.77 1.92 -5.04
N GLU A 75 24.43 1.77 -3.75
CA GLU A 75 24.89 0.66 -2.91
C GLU A 75 23.79 -0.37 -2.62
N ILE A 76 22.60 0.09 -2.21
CA ILE A 76 21.54 -0.78 -1.70
C ILE A 76 20.20 -0.52 -2.38
N ASP A 77 19.53 -1.60 -2.78
CA ASP A 77 18.13 -1.57 -3.17
C ASP A 77 17.25 -1.78 -1.94
N VAL A 78 16.33 -0.85 -1.71
CA VAL A 78 15.36 -0.91 -0.63
C VAL A 78 13.94 -0.82 -1.18
N PRO A 79 12.97 -1.50 -0.55
CA PRO A 79 11.55 -1.22 -0.80
C PRO A 79 11.22 0.21 -0.39
N ASP A 80 10.03 0.66 -0.78
CA ASP A 80 9.48 1.89 -0.26
C ASP A 80 9.09 1.69 1.22
N PRO A 81 9.64 2.46 2.17
CA PRO A 81 9.22 2.39 3.57
C PRO A 81 7.74 2.77 3.77
N ALA A 82 7.15 3.52 2.84
CA ALA A 82 5.74 3.87 2.79
C ALA A 82 4.97 3.04 1.74
N SER A 83 5.46 1.84 1.38
CA SER A 83 4.81 0.97 0.41
C SER A 83 3.36 0.69 0.77
N ARG A 84 2.49 0.81 -0.24
CA ARG A 84 1.09 0.41 -0.13
C ARG A 84 0.90 -1.10 -0.30
N TRP A 85 1.84 -1.78 -0.96
CA TRP A 85 1.81 -3.22 -1.17
C TRP A 85 3.18 -3.77 -1.60
N ASN A 86 3.61 -4.85 -0.95
CA ASN A 86 4.85 -5.57 -1.26
C ASN A 86 4.52 -7.01 -1.73
N PRO A 87 4.35 -7.25 -3.05
CA PRO A 87 3.94 -8.57 -3.56
C PRO A 87 4.94 -9.70 -3.31
N GLN A 88 6.21 -9.36 -3.09
CA GLN A 88 7.31 -10.33 -2.91
C GLN A 88 7.86 -10.30 -1.47
N GLY A 89 7.03 -9.89 -0.51
CA GLY A 89 7.42 -9.75 0.89
C GLY A 89 8.17 -8.46 1.18
N VAL A 90 8.45 -8.19 2.45
CA VAL A 90 8.95 -6.89 2.94
C VAL A 90 10.31 -6.47 2.40
N ARG A 91 11.13 -7.42 1.92
CA ARG A 91 12.43 -7.12 1.31
C ARG A 91 12.35 -6.99 -0.21
N GLY A 92 11.22 -7.39 -0.79
CA GLY A 92 11.01 -7.35 -2.23
C GLY A 92 10.59 -5.96 -2.72
N PRO A 93 10.58 -5.75 -4.04
CA PRO A 93 10.09 -4.51 -4.64
C PRO A 93 8.66 -4.19 -4.19
N SER A 94 8.43 -2.91 -3.94
CA SER A 94 7.10 -2.35 -3.72
C SER A 94 6.33 -2.28 -5.03
N SER A 95 5.01 -2.19 -4.96
CA SER A 95 4.14 -2.09 -6.13
C SER A 95 3.26 -0.86 -6.04
N ILE A 96 3.08 -0.19 -7.18
CA ILE A 96 2.13 0.91 -7.31
C ILE A 96 0.71 0.35 -7.11
N VAL A 97 -0.07 0.98 -6.25
CA VAL A 97 -1.47 0.63 -5.98
C VAL A 97 -2.36 1.78 -6.41
N ASP A 98 -3.36 1.50 -7.24
CA ASP A 98 -4.43 2.46 -7.54
C ASP A 98 -5.45 2.47 -6.39
N PRO A 99 -5.56 3.56 -5.60
CA PRO A 99 -6.54 3.65 -4.53
C PRO A 99 -7.99 3.70 -5.03
N HIS A 100 -8.21 3.98 -6.32
CA HIS A 100 -9.53 4.09 -6.93
C HIS A 100 -10.01 2.82 -7.62
N ALA A 101 -9.21 1.75 -7.63
CA ALA A 101 -9.55 0.50 -8.30
C ALA A 101 -10.74 -0.23 -7.65
N PHE A 102 -10.91 -0.10 -6.32
CA PHE A 102 -12.00 -0.78 -5.60
C PHE A 102 -13.32 0.01 -5.66
N ALA A 103 -14.37 -0.64 -6.17
CA ALA A 103 -15.70 -0.06 -6.27
C ALA A 103 -16.50 -0.25 -4.96
N TRP A 104 -16.35 0.71 -4.04
CA TRP A 104 -17.08 0.69 -2.77
C TRP A 104 -18.61 0.75 -2.96
N SER A 105 -19.32 -0.20 -2.32
CA SER A 105 -20.78 -0.35 -2.30
C SER A 105 -21.43 0.09 -0.98
N ASP A 106 -20.65 0.51 0.01
CA ASP A 106 -21.06 0.83 1.39
C ASP A 106 -21.46 2.30 1.60
N ALA A 107 -21.92 3.00 0.55
CA ALA A 107 -22.12 4.47 0.59
C ALA A 107 -23.12 4.96 1.65
N VAL A 108 -24.05 4.10 2.06
CA VAL A 108 -25.06 4.38 3.11
C VAL A 108 -24.57 4.05 4.51
N TRP A 109 -23.45 3.34 4.65
CA TRP A 109 -22.88 3.01 5.95
C TRP A 109 -22.36 4.27 6.65
N ARG A 110 -22.62 4.38 7.95
CA ARG A 110 -22.24 5.53 8.80
C ARG A 110 -21.46 5.11 10.04
N GLY A 111 -21.12 3.82 10.17
CA GLY A 111 -20.63 3.24 11.42
C GLY A 111 -21.76 2.94 12.40
N ARG A 112 -21.38 2.44 13.57
CA ARG A 112 -22.26 2.22 14.74
C ARG A 112 -21.78 3.06 15.91
N SER A 113 -22.68 3.32 16.86
CA SER A 113 -22.32 4.06 18.06
C SER A 113 -21.41 3.21 18.94
N TRP A 114 -20.41 3.82 19.58
CA TRP A 114 -19.44 3.07 20.39
C TRP A 114 -20.07 2.31 21.58
N ASN A 115 -21.12 2.87 22.18
CA ASN A 115 -21.87 2.23 23.27
C ASN A 115 -22.66 0.98 22.83
N GLU A 116 -22.78 0.72 21.53
CA GLU A 116 -23.41 -0.48 20.96
C GLU A 116 -22.36 -1.54 20.58
N ALA A 117 -21.06 -1.25 20.76
CA ALA A 117 -19.97 -2.08 20.27
C ALA A 117 -19.82 -3.37 21.10
N VAL A 118 -20.02 -4.51 20.43
CA VAL A 118 -19.54 -5.83 20.85
C VAL A 118 -18.38 -6.20 19.95
N VAL A 119 -17.16 -6.07 20.49
CA VAL A 119 -15.91 -6.23 19.74
C VAL A 119 -15.50 -7.70 19.71
N TYR A 120 -15.11 -8.18 18.53
CA TYR A 120 -14.50 -9.48 18.32
C TYR A 120 -13.09 -9.30 17.74
N GLU A 121 -12.07 -9.67 18.52
CA GLU A 121 -10.68 -9.65 18.06
C GLU A 121 -10.40 -10.84 17.12
N MET A 122 -9.76 -10.58 15.98
CA MET A 122 -9.54 -11.56 14.93
C MET A 122 -8.10 -11.54 14.41
N HIS A 123 -7.45 -12.69 14.44
CA HIS A 123 -6.22 -12.95 13.68
C HIS A 123 -6.55 -13.55 12.32
N ILE A 124 -6.38 -12.80 11.22
CA ILE A 124 -6.76 -13.24 9.87
C ILE A 124 -6.07 -14.57 9.49
N GLY A 125 -4.80 -14.73 9.83
CA GLY A 125 -4.03 -15.93 9.50
C GLY A 125 -4.45 -17.20 10.25
N CYS A 126 -5.27 -17.10 11.30
CA CYS A 126 -5.68 -18.24 12.14
C CYS A 126 -7.21 -18.39 12.25
N PHE A 127 -7.98 -17.41 11.79
CA PHE A 127 -9.44 -17.41 11.93
C PHE A 127 -10.12 -18.47 11.06
N THR A 128 -9.55 -18.77 9.90
CA THR A 128 -10.00 -19.83 8.99
C THR A 128 -8.81 -20.70 8.58
N GLU A 129 -9.09 -21.91 8.10
CA GLU A 129 -8.05 -22.84 7.59
C GLU A 129 -7.17 -22.19 6.50
N TYR A 130 -7.76 -21.35 5.65
CA TYR A 130 -7.02 -20.66 4.58
C TYR A 130 -6.26 -19.42 5.05
N GLY A 131 -6.61 -18.84 6.20
CA GLY A 131 -5.88 -17.69 6.76
C GLY A 131 -5.89 -16.42 5.90
N THR A 132 -6.97 -16.16 5.15
CA THR A 132 -7.06 -14.99 4.23
C THR A 132 -8.28 -14.12 4.49
N PHE A 133 -8.26 -12.87 4.01
CA PHE A 133 -9.43 -12.00 4.04
C PHE A 133 -10.62 -12.60 3.29
N ALA A 134 -10.40 -13.22 2.12
CA ALA A 134 -11.47 -13.84 1.34
C ALA A 134 -12.17 -14.95 2.14
N ALA A 135 -11.41 -15.83 2.80
CA ALA A 135 -11.99 -16.88 3.64
C ALA A 135 -12.68 -16.31 4.88
N ALA A 136 -12.18 -15.22 5.46
CA ALA A 136 -12.83 -14.54 6.59
C ALA A 136 -14.18 -13.91 6.19
N ILE A 137 -14.30 -13.36 4.97
CA ILE A 137 -15.54 -12.78 4.45
C ILE A 137 -16.69 -13.80 4.47
N GLU A 138 -16.41 -15.06 4.12
CA GLU A 138 -17.41 -16.15 4.13
C GLU A 138 -17.99 -16.47 5.51
N ARG A 139 -17.40 -15.94 6.59
CA ARG A 139 -17.86 -16.15 7.98
C ARG A 139 -18.47 -14.92 8.63
N LEU A 140 -18.61 -13.80 7.90
CA LEU A 140 -19.12 -12.56 8.46
C LEU A 140 -20.59 -12.67 8.89
N ASP A 141 -21.40 -13.44 8.18
CA ASP A 141 -22.81 -13.68 8.54
C ASP A 141 -22.93 -14.42 9.87
N ASP A 142 -22.09 -15.43 10.11
CA ASP A 142 -22.07 -16.15 11.40
C ASP A 142 -21.72 -15.22 12.57
N LEU A 143 -20.78 -14.29 12.37
CA LEU A 143 -20.39 -13.31 13.40
C LEU A 143 -21.51 -12.30 13.66
N ALA A 144 -22.22 -11.90 12.62
CA ALA A 144 -23.40 -11.04 12.75
C ALA A 144 -24.52 -11.75 13.52
N ASP A 145 -24.79 -13.03 13.22
CA ASP A 145 -25.79 -13.86 13.91
C ASP A 145 -25.41 -14.10 15.38
N LEU A 146 -24.12 -14.21 15.68
CA LEU A 146 -23.59 -14.27 17.04
C LEU A 146 -23.85 -12.98 17.84
N GLY A 147 -24.10 -11.86 17.15
CA GLY A 147 -24.31 -10.54 17.76
C GLY A 147 -23.06 -9.67 17.86
N VAL A 148 -21.98 -10.04 17.16
CA VAL A 148 -20.79 -9.17 17.02
C VAL A 148 -21.17 -7.94 16.20
N THR A 149 -20.67 -6.77 16.60
CA THR A 149 -20.98 -5.51 15.92
C THR A 149 -19.75 -4.74 15.47
N ALA A 150 -18.56 -5.16 15.89
CA ALA A 150 -17.28 -4.59 15.48
C ALA A 150 -16.20 -5.67 15.46
N LEU A 151 -15.36 -5.66 14.42
CA LEU A 151 -14.20 -6.52 14.30
C LEU A 151 -12.95 -5.72 14.67
N GLU A 152 -12.13 -6.25 15.57
CA GLU A 152 -10.78 -5.76 15.86
C GLU A 152 -9.78 -6.68 15.19
N LEU A 153 -9.19 -6.24 14.07
CA LEU A 153 -8.20 -7.04 13.37
C LEU A 153 -6.84 -6.88 14.05
N MET A 154 -6.18 -8.00 14.35
CA MET A 154 -4.77 -8.00 14.74
C MET A 154 -3.89 -7.37 13.63
N PRO A 155 -2.66 -6.90 13.94
CA PRO A 155 -1.84 -6.13 13.00
C PRO A 155 -1.68 -6.78 11.62
N LEU A 156 -1.92 -5.99 10.57
CA LEU A 156 -1.86 -6.40 9.17
C LEU A 156 -0.62 -5.86 8.43
N ALA A 157 0.16 -4.99 9.08
CA ALA A 157 1.38 -4.46 8.49
C ALA A 157 2.37 -5.60 8.25
N ALA A 158 2.97 -5.62 7.05
CA ALA A 158 3.97 -6.61 6.71
C ALA A 158 5.23 -6.39 7.58
N LEU A 159 5.81 -7.50 8.08
CA LEU A 159 7.04 -7.55 8.90
C LEU A 159 8.24 -8.05 8.10
#